data_AF-A0A1X2IXF4-F1
#
_entry.id   AF-A0A1X2IXF4-F1
#
_cell.length_a   1.000
_cell.length_b   1.000
_cell.length_c   1.000
_cell.angle_alpha   90.00
_cell.angle_beta   90.00
_cell.angle_gamma   90.00
#
_symmetry.space_group_name_H-M   'P 1'
#
loop_
_entity.id
_entity.type
_entity.pdbx_description
1 polymer ?
#
loop_
_entity_poly.entity_id
_entity_poly.type
_entity_poly.pdbx_seq_one_letter_code
_entity_poly.pdbx_strand_id
1 'polypeptide(L)'
;MASENKKALVFSILEFLQKSCTDGTIAADDSEGIEVAMQCIGEAFGVDPSDEAQQETYSTKPANLLSIFEVYLKTKSKSKGPSPAAAATSSQRKSFSLLI
;
A
#
# COMPACT_ATOMS: atom_id res chain seq x y z
N MET A 1 -16.28 0.03 19.71
CA MET A 1 -15.47 1.10 19.13
C MET A 1 -14.31 0.51 18.35
N ALA A 2 -13.96 1.07 17.20
CA ALA A 2 -12.76 0.68 16.46
C ALA A 2 -11.50 1.05 17.24
N SER A 3 -10.43 0.26 17.13
CA SER A 3 -9.13 0.58 17.72
C SER A 3 -8.46 1.75 16.99
N GLU A 4 -7.54 2.46 17.64
CA GLU A 4 -6.81 3.58 17.03
C GLU A 4 -6.15 3.22 15.69
N ASN A 5 -5.53 2.04 15.57
CA ASN A 5 -4.96 1.57 14.30
C ASN A 5 -6.01 1.39 13.18
N LYS A 6 -7.25 1.03 13.54
CA LYS A 6 -8.36 0.90 12.58
C LYS A 6 -8.85 2.28 12.15
N LYS A 7 -8.91 3.24 13.09
CA LYS A 7 -9.24 4.63 12.78
C LYS A 7 -8.20 5.28 11.87
N ALA A 8 -6.91 5.06 12.14
CA ALA A 8 -5.83 5.50 11.26
C ALA A 8 -5.91 4.92 9.83
N LEU A 9 -6.26 3.63 9.72
CA LEU A 9 -6.50 3.02 8.42
C LEU A 9 -7.69 3.65 7.70
N VAL A 10 -8.81 3.85 8.40
CA VAL A 10 -10.00 4.50 7.82
C VAL A 10 -9.70 5.92 7.40
N PHE A 11 -9.02 6.71 8.23
CA PHE A 11 -8.56 8.06 7.88
C PHE A 11 -7.76 8.06 6.57
N SER A 12 -6.82 7.10 6.44
CA SER A 12 -6.00 6.97 5.24
C SER A 12 -6.81 6.54 4.00
N ILE A 13 -7.89 5.77 4.18
CA ILE A 13 -8.85 5.43 3.11
C ILE A 13 -9.63 6.68 2.67
N LEU A 14 -10.09 7.49 3.62
CA LEU A 14 -10.81 8.75 3.32
C LEU A 14 -9.91 9.75 2.58
N GLU A 15 -8.65 9.93 3.00
CA GLU A 15 -7.69 10.75 2.24
C GLU A 15 -7.45 10.21 0.82
N PHE A 16 -7.37 8.88 0.65
CA PHE A 16 -7.22 8.26 -0.67
C PHE A 16 -8.44 8.51 -1.57
N LEU A 17 -9.66 8.34 -1.05
CA LEU A 17 -10.89 8.57 -1.79
C LEU A 17 -11.05 10.05 -2.15
N GLN A 18 -10.80 10.96 -1.20
CA GLN A 18 -10.83 12.41 -1.45
C GLN A 18 -9.90 12.80 -2.59
N LYS A 19 -8.66 12.28 -2.56
CA LYS A 19 -7.69 12.52 -3.63
C LYS A 19 -8.17 11.95 -4.96
N SER A 20 -8.73 10.73 -4.95
CA SER A 20 -9.22 10.04 -6.14
C SER A 20 -10.36 10.78 -6.85
N CYS A 21 -11.19 11.52 -6.11
CA CYS A 21 -12.21 12.41 -6.68
C CYS A 21 -11.62 13.64 -7.38
N THR A 22 -10.38 14.03 -7.06
CA THR A 22 -9.74 15.27 -7.56
C THR A 22 -8.63 15.03 -8.58
N ASP A 23 -8.02 13.84 -8.60
CA ASP A 23 -6.88 13.53 -9.49
C ASP A 23 -7.26 12.75 -10.75
N GLY A 24 -8.56 12.52 -10.97
CA GLY A 24 -9.10 11.85 -12.15
C GLY A 24 -9.06 10.32 -12.08
N THR A 25 -8.77 9.74 -10.91
CA THR A 25 -8.87 8.29 -10.69
C THR A 25 -10.32 7.80 -10.79
N ILE A 26 -11.27 8.62 -10.34
CA ILE A 26 -12.71 8.35 -10.37
C ILE A 26 -13.37 9.22 -11.44
N ALA A 27 -14.36 8.65 -12.16
CA ALA A 27 -15.14 9.41 -13.12
C ALA A 27 -15.93 10.52 -12.42
N ALA A 28 -16.03 11.70 -13.02
CA ALA A 28 -16.68 12.85 -12.39
C ALA A 28 -18.14 12.56 -11.98
N ASP A 29 -18.86 11.77 -12.77
CA ASP A 29 -20.25 11.36 -12.48
C ASP A 29 -20.37 10.45 -11.25
N ASP A 30 -19.27 9.77 -10.85
CA ASP A 30 -19.23 8.90 -9.67
C ASP A 30 -18.72 9.62 -8.41
N SER A 31 -18.11 10.81 -8.54
CA SER A 31 -17.50 11.54 -7.42
C SER A 31 -18.51 11.88 -6.31
N GLU A 32 -19.73 12.30 -6.67
CA GLU A 32 -20.79 12.61 -5.69
C GLU A 32 -21.16 11.37 -4.85
N GLY A 33 -21.25 10.19 -5.50
CA GLY A 33 -21.53 8.93 -4.82
C GLY A 33 -20.40 8.52 -3.86
N ILE A 34 -19.15 8.82 -4.23
CA ILE A 34 -17.97 8.55 -3.40
C ILE A 34 -17.91 9.48 -2.20
N GLU A 35 -18.25 10.76 -2.35
CA GLU A 35 -18.34 11.71 -1.23
C GLU A 35 -19.38 11.27 -0.18
N VAL A 36 -20.54 10.79 -0.63
CA VAL A 36 -21.55 10.20 0.28
C VAL A 36 -21.00 8.95 0.98
N ALA A 37 -20.32 8.06 0.25
CA ALA A 37 -19.71 6.87 0.84
C ALA A 37 -18.65 7.23 1.89
N MET A 38 -17.83 8.25 1.64
CA MET A 38 -16.82 8.75 2.58
C MET A 38 -17.46 9.23 3.89
N GLN A 39 -18.57 9.97 3.82
CA GLN A 39 -19.30 10.42 5.01
C GLN A 39 -19.83 9.22 5.82
N CYS A 40 -20.47 8.26 5.17
CA CYS A 40 -20.97 7.05 5.85
C CYS A 40 -19.85 6.25 6.51
N ILE A 41 -18.69 6.12 5.86
CA ILE A 41 -17.51 5.43 6.41
C ILE A 41 -16.96 6.21 7.62
N GLY A 42 -16.81 7.53 7.51
CA GLY A 42 -16.33 8.38 8.61
C GLY A 42 -17.21 8.25 9.85
N GLU A 43 -18.53 8.37 9.69
CA GLU A 43 -19.50 8.21 10.78
C GLU A 43 -19.44 6.83 11.43
N ALA A 44 -19.39 5.76 10.64
CA ALA A 44 -19.39 4.39 11.14
C ALA A 44 -18.18 4.08 12.04
N PHE A 45 -17.06 4.79 11.85
CA PHE A 45 -15.82 4.60 12.60
C PHE A 45 -15.50 5.76 13.57
N GLY A 46 -16.29 6.83 13.57
CA GLY A 46 -16.01 8.06 14.31
C GLY A 46 -14.68 8.67 13.87
N VAL A 47 -14.47 8.77 12.55
CA VAL A 47 -13.30 9.35 11.91
C VAL A 47 -13.74 10.52 11.04
N ASP A 48 -13.12 11.67 11.24
CA ASP A 48 -13.37 12.87 10.44
C ASP A 48 -12.03 13.40 9.88
N PRO A 49 -11.80 13.36 8.56
CA PRO A 49 -10.59 13.88 7.95
C PRO A 49 -10.48 15.41 8.01
N SER A 50 -11.56 16.12 8.34
CA SER A 50 -11.55 17.58 8.52
C SER A 50 -11.25 18.03 9.95
N ASP A 51 -11.25 17.10 10.92
CA ASP A 51 -10.89 17.36 12.31
C ASP A 51 -9.36 17.43 12.46
N GLU A 52 -8.83 18.60 12.84
CA GLU A 52 -7.39 18.85 12.97
C GLU A 52 -6.70 17.92 13.99
N ALA A 53 -7.37 17.57 15.09
CA ALA A 53 -6.80 16.68 16.10
C ALA A 53 -6.69 15.24 15.56
N GLN A 54 -7.66 14.82 14.76
CA GLN A 54 -7.60 13.53 14.07
C GLN A 54 -6.59 13.52 12.93
N GLN A 55 -6.43 14.63 12.21
CA GLN A 55 -5.34 14.76 11.24
C GLN A 55 -3.98 14.59 11.91
N GLU A 56 -3.74 15.21 13.07
CA GLU A 56 -2.49 15.04 13.81
C GLU A 56 -2.30 13.59 14.29
N THR A 57 -3.38 12.97 14.77
CA THR A 57 -3.32 11.64 15.40
C THR A 57 -3.25 10.49 14.39
N TYR A 58 -3.95 10.59 13.26
CA TYR A 58 -4.22 9.48 12.34
C TYR A 58 -3.54 9.60 10.98
N SER A 59 -2.97 10.77 10.65
CA SER A 59 -2.22 10.96 9.41
C SER A 59 -1.03 10.01 9.31
N THR A 60 -0.81 9.47 8.11
CA THR A 60 0.36 8.61 7.79
C THR A 60 1.49 9.38 7.10
N LYS A 61 1.41 10.72 7.04
CA LYS A 61 2.41 11.56 6.37
C LYS A 61 3.81 11.34 6.98
N PRO A 62 4.87 11.30 6.15
CA PRO A 62 4.92 11.64 4.72
C PRO A 62 4.45 10.52 3.76
N ALA A 63 4.10 9.34 4.27
CA ALA A 63 3.56 8.25 3.45
C ALA A 63 2.03 8.39 3.24
N ASN A 64 1.47 7.60 2.33
CA ASN A 64 0.04 7.49 2.13
C ASN A 64 -0.35 6.03 1.91
N LEU A 65 -1.64 5.71 2.03
CA LEU A 65 -2.13 4.34 1.93
C LEU A 65 -1.70 3.64 0.64
N LEU A 66 -1.75 4.36 -0.50
CA LEU A 66 -1.37 3.82 -1.80
C LEU A 66 0.11 3.43 -1.83
N SER A 67 1.02 4.30 -1.37
CA SER A 67 2.45 3.99 -1.37
C SER A 67 2.81 2.85 -0.42
N ILE A 68 2.16 2.77 0.74
CA ILE A 68 2.30 1.63 1.68
C ILE A 68 1.82 0.33 1.03
N PHE A 69 0.65 0.36 0.39
CA PHE A 69 0.06 -0.80 -0.27
C PHE A 69 0.93 -1.30 -1.44
N GLU A 70 1.48 -0.39 -2.24
CA GLU A 70 2.43 -0.74 -3.31
C GLU A 70 3.69 -1.43 -2.78
N VAL A 71 4.27 -0.93 -1.69
CA VAL A 71 5.46 -1.55 -1.07
C VAL A 71 5.14 -2.95 -0.58
N TYR A 72 3.96 -3.14 0.03
CA TYR A 72 3.47 -4.45 0.43
C TYR A 72 3.35 -5.40 -0.77
N LEU A 73 2.73 -4.96 -1.88
CA LEU A 73 2.59 -5.77 -3.09
C LEU A 73 3.94 -6.14 -3.72
N LYS A 74 4.88 -5.19 -3.78
CA LYS A 74 6.26 -5.41 -4.27
C LYS A 74 6.99 -6.45 -3.42
N THR A 75 6.85 -6.36 -2.10
CA THR A 75 7.50 -7.29 -1.15
C THR A 75 6.86 -8.67 -1.19
N LYS A 76 5.52 -8.74 -1.25
CA LYS A 76 4.77 -9.99 -1.40
C LYS A 76 5.13 -10.73 -2.69
N SER A 77 5.37 -10.00 -3.78
CA SER A 77 5.80 -10.57 -5.05
C SER A 77 7.22 -11.15 -5.00
N LYS A 78 8.16 -10.48 -4.30
CA LYS A 78 9.53 -10.98 -4.09
C LYS A 78 9.59 -12.19 -3.15
N SER A 79 8.66 -12.32 -2.21
CA SER A 79 8.57 -13.45 -1.28
C SER A 79 8.16 -14.78 -1.97
N LYS A 80 7.60 -14.72 -3.20
CA LYS A 80 7.29 -15.90 -4.02
C LYS A 80 8.48 -16.41 -4.86
N GLY A 81 9.72 -16.18 -4.43
CA GLY A 81 10.94 -16.67 -5.10
C GLY A 81 10.94 -18.20 -5.31
N PRO A 82 11.66 -18.72 -6.32
CA PRO A 82 11.48 -20.07 -6.84
C PRO A 82 11.83 -21.13 -5.79
N SER A 83 11.02 -22.20 -5.73
CA SER A 83 11.32 -23.42 -4.98
C SER A 83 12.74 -23.92 -5.35
N PRO A 84 13.61 -24.24 -4.38
CA PRO A 84 14.92 -24.80 -4.67
C PRO A 84 14.72 -26.25 -5.11
N ALA A 85 14.56 -26.48 -6.41
CA ALA A 85 14.65 -27.81 -7.01
C ALA A 85 15.81 -27.84 -8.01
N ALA A 86 16.74 -28.75 -7.72
CA ALA A 86 17.84 -29.24 -8.54
C ALA A 86 19.09 -28.34 -8.66
N ALA A 87 19.96 -28.45 -7.65
CA ALA A 87 21.39 -28.55 -7.89
C ALA A 87 21.73 -29.89 -8.59
N ALA A 88 22.92 -29.94 -9.21
CA ALA A 88 23.56 -31.03 -9.96
C ALA A 88 23.21 -31.01 -11.46
N THR A 89 24.12 -30.96 -12.43
CA THR A 89 25.53 -31.35 -12.62
C THR A 89 26.08 -30.50 -13.80
N SER A 90 27.35 -30.20 -14.05
CA SER A 90 28.54 -31.05 -14.08
C SER A 90 29.77 -30.17 -14.31
N SER A 91 30.76 -30.34 -13.44
CA SER A 91 32.15 -29.92 -13.61
C SER A 91 32.75 -30.50 -14.89
N GLN A 92 33.11 -29.65 -15.86
CA GLN A 92 34.19 -29.95 -16.82
C GLN A 92 34.56 -28.69 -17.60
N ARG A 93 35.83 -28.28 -17.56
CA ARG A 93 36.73 -28.23 -18.74
C ARG A 93 37.94 -27.28 -18.53
N LYS A 94 39.12 -27.91 -18.41
CA LYS A 94 40.47 -27.53 -18.92
C LYS A 94 41.17 -26.32 -18.23
N SER A 95 42.26 -26.55 -17.50
CA SER A 95 43.64 -26.80 -17.99
C SER A 95 44.27 -25.56 -18.63
N PHE A 96 45.13 -24.84 -17.89
CA PHE A 96 46.27 -24.05 -18.39
C PHE A 96 47.18 -23.75 -17.18
N SER A 97 48.17 -24.62 -16.93
CA SER A 97 49.58 -24.49 -17.30
C SER A 97 50.38 -23.55 -16.39
N LEU A 98 51.24 -24.18 -15.60
CA LEU A 98 52.12 -23.66 -14.57
C LEU A 98 53.58 -23.68 -15.10
N LEU A 99 54.38 -22.69 -14.72
CA LEU A 99 55.85 -22.63 -14.76
C LEU A 99 56.54 -22.43 -16.15
N ILE A 100 56.98 -21.18 -16.39
CA ILE A 100 58.33 -20.86 -16.89
C ILE A 100 58.86 -19.72 -16.00
#